data_AF-A0A0T2YUR0-F1
#
_entry.id   AF-A0A0T2YUR0-F1
#
_cell.length_a   1.000
_cell.length_b   1.000
_cell.length_c   1.000
_cell.angle_alpha   90.00
_cell.angle_beta   90.00
_cell.angle_gamma   90.00
#
_symmetry.space_group_name_H-M   'P 1'
#
loop_
_entity.id
_entity.type
_entity.pdbx_description
1 polymer ?
#
loop_
_entity_poly.entity_id
_entity_poly.type
_entity_poly.pdbx_seq_one_letter_code
_entity_poly.pdbx_strand_id
1 'polypeptide(L)'
;MSRDGSVIAGSYYDLTLNGGRAFRWTAAGGMENLGTLGGNLTIGGGISQDGTTVVGLSNLANNTNRAFRWTRSGGMQDLGVLGTGSRSRASGVSADGSVVVGTSDTGTSEHAFRWTAAGMQDLGTLGGVQSIGNAVSGDGSVVVGNSQVTTPGPVYAFRWTQATGMQNLGLLGGTTGQSNALGVSGNGEVIVGHSNYDDTYGLRRAFRWSEATGMQSVADWLSSNGAYPAGWDFISAASANEDGSVLVGNGRAPGSTRDQAWIARVSPYGTGVMDPVNYVESTMVARQALAQANQYLSRMVLWGGHHRPLATYGDLGGQGCFWATGDVGRRGGDRPITDTAGEVGVCGDFAGGAVRAGLGVGYGRQSQNLGDFGSTRTGGNHVVGEINYTTSTGLLLSATGVHGKWSADVNRGYTGAAGTDHSKGSTGVTSTALRLRADWNDAWRWAQAAMSPYVALTATRTRTDAYTETGGGFPARFDAKTQSGLEARLGVAARYSVAPATHLRGTLEAVQRLDGDAPRVTGQVLGLFSFDQPGLDESKSWVRLGLDVDHQIDRNKLLSFSLHTASPGDDPRLSAAVTLRIGF
;
A
#
# COMPACT_ATOMS: atom_id res chain seq x y z
N MET A 1 -3.38 -22.20 -0.29
CA MET A 1 -3.64 -21.41 0.94
C MET A 1 -5.14 -21.40 1.17
N SER A 2 -5.60 -21.34 2.42
CA SER A 2 -7.02 -21.19 2.76
C SER A 2 -7.57 -19.85 2.25
N ARG A 3 -8.90 -19.71 2.21
CA ARG A 3 -9.59 -18.53 1.69
C ARG A 3 -9.24 -17.24 2.42
N ASP A 4 -9.03 -17.33 3.73
CA ASP A 4 -8.69 -16.21 4.62
C ASP A 4 -7.17 -15.96 4.73
N GLY A 5 -6.34 -16.76 4.06
CA GLY A 5 -4.89 -16.67 4.13
C GLY A 5 -4.26 -17.19 5.43
N SER A 6 -5.04 -17.67 6.39
CA SER A 6 -4.54 -18.04 7.72
C SER A 6 -3.84 -19.42 7.74
N VAL A 7 -4.11 -20.26 6.74
CA VAL A 7 -3.52 -21.59 6.60
C VAL A 7 -2.82 -21.74 5.26
N ILE A 8 -1.54 -22.13 5.32
CA ILE A 8 -0.73 -22.41 4.13
C ILE A 8 -0.39 -23.89 4.10
N ALA A 9 -0.48 -24.51 2.93
CA ALA A 9 0.06 -25.86 2.71
C ALA A 9 1.06 -25.81 1.56
N GLY A 10 2.06 -26.67 1.65
CA GLY A 10 3.12 -26.75 0.66
C GLY A 10 4.04 -27.92 0.96
N SER A 11 5.26 -27.87 0.45
CA SER A 11 6.27 -28.90 0.69
C SER A 11 7.60 -28.27 1.09
N TYR A 12 8.35 -28.95 1.95
CA TYR A 12 9.72 -28.58 2.34
C TYR A 12 10.64 -29.81 2.27
N TYR A 13 11.95 -29.60 2.20
CA TYR A 13 12.92 -30.68 2.34
C TYR A 13 13.34 -30.81 3.79
N ASP A 14 13.07 -31.97 4.40
CA ASP A 14 13.48 -32.25 5.77
C ASP A 14 14.87 -32.87 5.76
N LEU A 15 15.87 -32.13 6.25
CA LEU A 15 17.26 -32.60 6.32
C LEU A 15 17.44 -33.73 7.34
N THR A 16 16.62 -33.78 8.39
CA THR A 16 16.73 -34.81 9.43
C THR A 16 16.19 -36.15 8.97
N LEU A 17 15.18 -36.11 8.09
CA LEU A 17 14.55 -37.30 7.50
C LEU A 17 15.05 -37.60 6.08
N ASN A 18 15.92 -36.74 5.54
CA ASN A 18 16.46 -36.80 4.18
C ASN A 18 15.36 -37.02 3.11
N GLY A 19 14.32 -36.18 3.12
CA GLY A 19 13.19 -36.34 2.19
C GLY A 19 12.21 -35.17 2.18
N GLY A 20 11.39 -35.10 1.12
CA GLY A 20 10.36 -34.06 1.00
C GLY A 20 9.17 -34.33 1.93
N ARG A 21 8.63 -33.29 2.55
CA ARG A 21 7.47 -33.36 3.45
C ARG A 21 6.46 -32.31 3.06
N ALA A 22 5.19 -32.71 2.95
CA ALA A 22 4.11 -31.76 2.92
C ALA A 22 3.92 -31.18 4.32
N PHE A 23 3.53 -29.91 4.38
CA PHE A 23 3.25 -29.23 5.63
C PHE A 23 1.91 -28.51 5.59
N ARG A 24 1.38 -28.24 6.77
CA ARG A 24 0.35 -27.22 7.04
C ARG A 24 0.95 -26.19 7.97
N TRP A 25 0.76 -24.90 7.70
CA TRP A 25 1.29 -23.82 8.51
C TRP A 25 0.18 -22.88 8.96
N THR A 26 0.29 -22.40 10.21
CA THR A 26 -0.53 -21.31 10.76
C THR A 26 0.35 -20.38 11.57
N ALA A 27 -0.04 -19.11 11.69
CA ALA A 27 0.74 -18.14 12.48
C ALA A 27 0.89 -18.54 13.96
N ALA A 28 -0.15 -19.16 14.54
CA ALA A 28 -0.16 -19.58 15.95
C ALA A 28 0.56 -20.92 16.19
N GLY A 29 0.48 -21.86 15.24
CA GLY A 29 0.99 -23.22 15.40
C GLY A 29 2.33 -23.50 14.71
N GLY A 30 2.84 -22.57 13.90
CA GLY A 30 4.01 -22.80 13.07
C GLY A 30 3.77 -23.87 12.00
N MET A 31 4.85 -24.53 11.57
CA MET A 31 4.84 -25.56 10.54
C MET A 31 4.53 -26.94 11.14
N GLU A 32 3.47 -27.58 10.67
CA GLU A 32 3.01 -28.91 11.03
C GLU A 32 3.34 -29.88 9.89
N ASN A 33 4.20 -30.87 10.14
CA ASN A 33 4.51 -31.92 9.19
C ASN A 33 3.32 -32.90 9.08
N LEU A 34 2.87 -33.19 7.86
CA LEU A 34 1.70 -34.04 7.63
C LEU A 34 2.02 -35.55 7.69
N GLY A 35 3.30 -35.93 7.67
CA GLY A 35 3.75 -37.32 7.61
C GLY A 35 3.87 -37.87 6.18
N THR A 36 3.87 -39.20 6.05
CA THR A 36 3.94 -39.94 4.78
C THR A 36 3.02 -41.16 4.82
N LEU A 37 2.77 -41.79 3.68
CA LEU A 37 2.09 -43.10 3.59
C LEU A 37 3.06 -44.28 3.77
N GLY A 38 4.14 -44.09 4.52
CA GLY A 38 5.15 -45.11 4.83
C GLY A 38 6.45 -45.02 4.02
N GLY A 39 6.49 -44.19 2.96
CA GLY A 39 7.70 -43.85 2.22
C GLY A 39 8.40 -42.58 2.73
N ASN A 40 9.33 -42.03 1.93
CA ASN A 40 10.16 -40.87 2.33
C ASN A 40 9.86 -39.56 1.59
N LEU A 41 8.77 -39.48 0.82
CA LEU A 41 8.37 -38.27 0.11
C LEU A 41 6.88 -38.00 0.31
N THR A 42 6.56 -36.75 0.62
CA THR A 42 5.20 -36.20 0.48
C THR A 42 5.30 -34.82 -0.13
N ILE A 43 4.45 -34.54 -1.12
CA ILE A 43 4.33 -33.23 -1.77
C ILE A 43 2.87 -32.79 -1.69
N GLY A 44 2.64 -31.59 -1.14
CA GLY A 44 1.32 -30.96 -1.12
C GLY A 44 0.95 -30.41 -2.49
N GLY A 45 -0.22 -30.81 -3.00
CA GLY A 45 -0.79 -30.35 -4.27
C GLY A 45 -1.91 -29.31 -4.11
N GLY A 46 -2.72 -29.40 -3.04
CA GLY A 46 -3.84 -28.49 -2.81
C GLY A 46 -4.32 -28.45 -1.36
N ILE A 47 -5.13 -27.44 -1.03
CA ILE A 47 -5.75 -27.27 0.29
C ILE A 47 -7.19 -26.74 0.13
N SER A 48 -8.11 -27.21 0.98
CA SER A 48 -9.50 -26.75 1.02
C SER A 48 -9.61 -25.28 1.46
N GLN A 49 -10.71 -24.62 1.12
CA GLN A 49 -10.91 -23.20 1.42
C GLN A 49 -10.91 -22.92 2.94
N ASP A 50 -11.42 -23.85 3.74
CA ASP A 50 -11.42 -23.80 5.20
C ASP A 50 -10.06 -24.15 5.85
N GLY A 51 -9.06 -24.56 5.05
CA GLY A 51 -7.74 -24.92 5.53
C GLY A 51 -7.66 -26.21 6.35
N THR A 52 -8.70 -27.04 6.33
CA THR A 52 -8.77 -28.28 7.14
C THR A 52 -8.26 -29.52 6.42
N THR A 53 -8.30 -29.51 5.08
CA THR A 53 -7.94 -30.66 4.23
C THR A 53 -6.79 -30.31 3.32
N VAL A 54 -5.71 -31.11 3.35
CA VAL A 54 -4.57 -30.99 2.42
C VAL A 54 -4.52 -32.23 1.54
N VAL A 55 -4.26 -32.07 0.25
CA VAL A 55 -4.14 -33.17 -0.70
C VAL A 55 -2.81 -33.09 -1.44
N GLY A 56 -2.38 -34.19 -2.05
CA GLY A 56 -1.16 -34.21 -2.85
C GLY A 56 -0.74 -35.62 -3.22
N LEU A 57 0.57 -35.85 -3.26
CA LEU A 57 1.15 -37.18 -3.44
C LEU A 57 2.06 -37.57 -2.27
N SER A 58 2.04 -38.84 -1.89
CA SER A 58 2.96 -39.41 -0.91
C SER A 58 3.47 -40.77 -1.39
N ASN A 59 4.69 -41.12 -1.00
CA ASN A 59 5.20 -42.46 -1.24
C ASN A 59 4.68 -43.46 -0.23
N LEU A 60 4.32 -44.64 -0.73
CA LEU A 60 4.23 -45.86 0.06
C LEU A 60 5.62 -46.39 0.41
N ALA A 61 5.70 -47.34 1.33
CA ALA A 61 6.95 -48.00 1.73
C ALA A 61 7.69 -48.68 0.56
N ASN A 62 6.99 -49.05 -0.52
CA ASN A 62 7.57 -49.61 -1.74
C ASN A 62 7.96 -48.54 -2.79
N ASN A 63 8.00 -47.26 -2.39
CA ASN A 63 8.32 -46.10 -3.24
C ASN A 63 7.35 -45.85 -4.42
N THR A 64 6.14 -46.42 -4.41
CA THR A 64 5.08 -46.02 -5.35
C THR A 64 4.36 -44.76 -4.87
N ASN A 65 3.93 -43.90 -5.79
CA ASN A 65 3.22 -42.65 -5.46
C ASN A 65 1.73 -42.93 -5.26
N ARG A 66 1.12 -42.33 -4.23
CA ARG A 66 -0.32 -42.34 -4.00
C ARG A 66 -0.85 -40.94 -3.80
N ALA A 67 -2.01 -40.68 -4.37
CA ALA A 67 -2.81 -39.52 -4.01
C ALA A 67 -3.21 -39.66 -2.55
N PHE A 68 -3.03 -38.59 -1.77
CA PHE A 68 -3.45 -38.58 -0.37
C PHE A 68 -4.46 -37.49 -0.11
N ARG A 69 -5.25 -37.70 0.94
CA ARG A 69 -6.01 -36.67 1.66
C ARG A 69 -5.58 -36.67 3.12
N TRP A 70 -5.27 -35.50 3.65
CA TRP A 70 -4.89 -35.33 5.04
C TRP A 70 -5.89 -34.42 5.75
N THR A 71 -6.26 -34.81 6.96
CA THR A 71 -6.99 -33.95 7.91
C THR A 71 -6.37 -34.10 9.28
N ARG A 72 -6.47 -33.08 10.13
CA ARG A 72 -5.90 -33.17 11.49
C ARG A 72 -6.51 -34.32 12.31
N SER A 73 -7.81 -34.60 12.17
CA SER A 73 -8.50 -35.66 12.91
C SER A 73 -8.27 -37.07 12.35
N GLY A 74 -8.06 -37.19 11.04
CA GLY A 74 -7.92 -38.48 10.35
C GLY A 74 -6.49 -38.87 9.97
N GLY A 75 -5.53 -37.94 10.04
CA GLY A 75 -4.18 -38.16 9.55
C GLY A 75 -4.11 -38.32 8.03
N MET A 76 -3.06 -38.98 7.55
CA MET A 76 -2.83 -39.31 6.15
C MET A 76 -3.74 -40.46 5.69
N GLN A 77 -4.52 -40.23 4.63
CA GLN A 77 -5.35 -41.23 3.98
C GLN A 77 -4.87 -41.47 2.54
N ASP A 78 -4.60 -42.74 2.21
CA ASP A 78 -4.39 -43.18 0.83
C ASP A 78 -5.74 -43.17 0.08
N LEU A 79 -5.78 -42.52 -1.09
CA LEU A 79 -6.98 -42.44 -1.93
C LEU A 79 -7.09 -43.58 -2.95
N GLY A 80 -6.05 -44.41 -3.06
CA GLY A 80 -5.99 -45.53 -3.99
C GLY A 80 -5.58 -45.13 -5.40
N VAL A 81 -5.95 -45.98 -6.36
CA VAL A 81 -5.62 -45.89 -7.79
C VAL A 81 -6.82 -46.36 -8.61
N LEU A 82 -6.84 -46.02 -9.90
CA LEU A 82 -7.80 -46.54 -10.86
C LEU A 82 -7.42 -47.95 -11.33
N GLY A 83 -8.40 -48.83 -11.43
CA GLY A 83 -8.23 -50.16 -12.01
C GLY A 83 -7.11 -50.97 -11.35
N THR A 84 -6.18 -51.46 -12.17
CA THR A 84 -4.98 -52.19 -11.71
C THR A 84 -3.71 -51.32 -11.74
N GLY A 85 -3.88 -50.00 -11.80
CA GLY A 85 -2.79 -49.04 -11.83
C GLY A 85 -1.91 -49.06 -10.58
N SER A 86 -0.77 -48.39 -10.66
CA SER A 86 0.24 -48.45 -9.60
C SER A 86 0.57 -47.10 -8.97
N ARG A 87 0.06 -45.99 -9.52
CA ARG A 87 0.41 -44.63 -9.10
C ARG A 87 -0.77 -43.68 -9.21
N SER A 88 -0.87 -42.75 -8.28
CA SER A 88 -1.83 -41.63 -8.33
C SER A 88 -1.25 -40.38 -7.69
N ARG A 89 -1.79 -39.21 -8.04
CA ARG A 89 -1.50 -37.91 -7.42
C ARG A 89 -2.73 -37.03 -7.41
N ALA A 90 -2.98 -36.32 -6.31
CA ALA A 90 -4.02 -35.31 -6.23
C ALA A 90 -3.45 -33.92 -6.56
N SER A 91 -4.22 -33.14 -7.32
CA SER A 91 -3.87 -31.78 -7.76
C SER A 91 -4.79 -30.72 -7.17
N GLY A 92 -6.06 -31.07 -6.89
CA GLY A 92 -7.08 -30.13 -6.44
C GLY A 92 -8.06 -30.74 -5.45
N VAL A 93 -8.74 -29.89 -4.69
CA VAL A 93 -9.70 -30.27 -3.65
C VAL A 93 -10.81 -29.23 -3.54
N SER A 94 -12.05 -29.66 -3.28
CA SER A 94 -13.21 -28.78 -3.08
C SER A 94 -13.10 -27.91 -1.83
N ALA A 95 -13.97 -26.90 -1.70
CA ALA A 95 -13.92 -25.92 -0.62
C ALA A 95 -14.04 -26.55 0.78
N ASP A 96 -14.82 -27.62 0.89
CA ASP A 96 -15.09 -28.40 2.10
C ASP A 96 -14.18 -29.63 2.27
N GLY A 97 -13.29 -29.88 1.31
CA GLY A 97 -12.41 -31.05 1.35
C GLY A 97 -13.06 -32.39 1.02
N SER A 98 -14.31 -32.43 0.55
CA SER A 98 -15.06 -33.67 0.29
C SER A 98 -14.78 -34.31 -1.07
N VAL A 99 -14.33 -33.52 -2.04
CA VAL A 99 -13.98 -33.96 -3.39
C VAL A 99 -12.51 -33.69 -3.67
N VAL A 100 -11.79 -34.70 -4.14
CA VAL A 100 -10.37 -34.59 -4.53
C VAL A 100 -10.22 -34.97 -6.00
N VAL A 101 -9.43 -34.22 -6.75
CA VAL A 101 -9.18 -34.49 -8.18
C VAL A 101 -7.70 -34.60 -8.47
N GLY A 102 -7.35 -35.30 -9.54
CA GLY A 102 -5.97 -35.48 -9.93
C GLY A 102 -5.81 -36.43 -11.09
N THR A 103 -4.68 -37.15 -11.11
CA THR A 103 -4.36 -38.16 -12.12
C THR A 103 -4.05 -39.49 -11.45
N SER A 104 -4.53 -40.58 -12.03
CA SER A 104 -4.18 -41.94 -11.64
C SER A 104 -3.85 -42.78 -12.86
N ASP A 105 -2.86 -43.65 -12.67
CA ASP A 105 -2.62 -44.80 -13.53
C ASP A 105 -3.84 -45.73 -13.50
N THR A 106 -4.25 -46.24 -14.66
CA THR A 106 -5.31 -47.23 -14.86
C THR A 106 -4.79 -48.66 -14.99
N GLY A 107 -3.46 -48.81 -15.15
CA GLY A 107 -2.75 -50.04 -15.51
C GLY A 107 -2.14 -49.98 -16.92
N THR A 108 -2.71 -49.16 -17.80
CA THR A 108 -2.27 -48.99 -19.19
C THR A 108 -2.02 -47.54 -19.59
N SER A 109 -2.63 -46.59 -18.89
CA SER A 109 -2.55 -45.15 -19.17
C SER A 109 -2.79 -44.31 -17.92
N GLU A 110 -2.72 -42.99 -18.04
CA GLU A 110 -3.00 -42.05 -16.95
C GLU A 110 -4.30 -41.28 -17.22
N HIS A 111 -5.27 -41.39 -16.33
CA HIS A 111 -6.56 -40.71 -16.44
C HIS A 111 -6.79 -39.73 -15.29
N ALA A 112 -7.57 -38.69 -15.58
CA ALA A 112 -8.12 -37.78 -14.60
C ALA A 112 -9.10 -38.55 -13.71
N PHE A 113 -9.06 -38.30 -12.41
CA PHE A 113 -10.01 -38.89 -11.46
C PHE A 113 -10.75 -37.82 -10.66
N ARG A 114 -11.92 -38.23 -10.14
CA ARG A 114 -12.64 -37.56 -9.05
C ARG A 114 -12.82 -38.55 -7.91
N TRP A 115 -12.35 -38.20 -6.73
CA TRP A 115 -12.46 -39.01 -5.52
C TRP A 115 -13.46 -38.39 -4.56
N THR A 116 -14.28 -39.24 -3.95
CA THR A 116 -15.16 -38.92 -2.82
C THR A 116 -15.08 -40.03 -1.78
N ALA A 117 -15.84 -39.95 -0.69
CA ALA A 117 -15.96 -41.05 0.27
C ALA A 117 -16.41 -42.39 -0.36
N ALA A 118 -17.05 -42.38 -1.54
CA ALA A 118 -17.42 -43.59 -2.29
C ALA A 118 -16.24 -44.23 -3.05
N GLY A 119 -15.08 -43.56 -3.12
CA GLY A 119 -13.89 -44.01 -3.84
C GLY A 119 -13.52 -43.15 -5.05
N MET A 120 -12.54 -43.65 -5.81
CA MET A 120 -11.99 -42.99 -6.99
C MET A 120 -12.81 -43.32 -8.25
N GLN A 121 -13.28 -42.29 -8.95
CA GLN A 121 -14.01 -42.37 -10.21
C GLN A 121 -13.11 -41.95 -11.36
N ASP A 122 -13.02 -42.78 -12.40
CA ASP A 122 -12.39 -42.43 -13.68
C ASP A 122 -13.26 -41.43 -14.45
N LEU A 123 -12.67 -40.35 -14.95
CA LEU A 123 -13.36 -39.33 -15.74
C LEU A 123 -13.26 -39.56 -17.25
N GLY A 124 -12.45 -40.54 -17.68
CA GLY A 124 -12.22 -40.86 -19.09
C GLY A 124 -11.31 -39.86 -19.80
N THR A 125 -11.44 -39.78 -21.13
CA THR A 125 -10.64 -38.92 -22.00
C THR A 125 -11.52 -38.25 -23.06
N LEU A 126 -10.96 -37.31 -23.82
CA LEU A 126 -11.61 -36.69 -24.99
C LEU A 126 -11.53 -37.55 -26.27
N GLY A 127 -11.07 -38.79 -26.17
CA GLY A 127 -10.92 -39.73 -27.31
C GLY A 127 -9.54 -40.36 -27.44
N GLY A 128 -8.51 -39.76 -26.83
CA GLY A 128 -7.17 -40.36 -26.72
C GLY A 128 -7.01 -41.28 -25.50
N VAL A 129 -5.78 -41.55 -25.09
CA VAL A 129 -5.48 -42.49 -24.00
C VAL A 129 -5.16 -41.82 -22.66
N GLN A 130 -5.01 -40.49 -22.61
CA GLN A 130 -4.58 -39.78 -21.40
C GLN A 130 -5.45 -38.56 -21.04
N SER A 131 -5.61 -38.34 -19.74
CA SER A 131 -6.22 -37.13 -19.17
C SER A 131 -5.63 -36.80 -17.80
N ILE A 132 -5.66 -35.51 -17.44
CA ILE A 132 -5.10 -34.97 -16.19
C ILE A 132 -6.14 -34.03 -15.58
N GLY A 133 -6.54 -34.29 -14.32
CA GLY A 133 -7.34 -33.36 -13.52
C GLY A 133 -6.46 -32.37 -12.78
N ASN A 134 -6.67 -31.07 -13.00
CA ASN A 134 -5.86 -30.01 -12.40
C ASN A 134 -6.60 -29.31 -11.25
N ALA A 135 -7.89 -29.00 -11.43
CA ALA A 135 -8.66 -28.23 -10.45
C ALA A 135 -10.13 -28.66 -10.40
N VAL A 136 -10.81 -28.26 -9.32
CA VAL A 136 -12.21 -28.55 -9.05
C VAL A 136 -12.92 -27.33 -8.46
N SER A 137 -14.20 -27.14 -8.77
CA SER A 137 -15.03 -26.06 -8.20
C SER A 137 -15.23 -26.21 -6.69
N GLY A 138 -15.70 -25.14 -6.04
CA GLY A 138 -15.86 -25.08 -4.59
C GLY A 138 -16.81 -26.16 -4.05
N ASP A 139 -17.86 -26.46 -4.79
CA ASP A 139 -18.85 -27.50 -4.50
C ASP A 139 -18.46 -28.92 -4.98
N GLY A 140 -17.32 -29.07 -5.66
CA GLY A 140 -16.86 -30.37 -6.17
C GLY A 140 -17.59 -30.89 -7.42
N SER A 141 -18.43 -30.08 -8.07
CA SER A 141 -19.30 -30.50 -9.18
C SER A 141 -18.65 -30.37 -10.57
N VAL A 142 -17.68 -29.46 -10.74
CA VAL A 142 -16.97 -29.21 -11.98
C VAL A 142 -15.49 -29.55 -11.82
N VAL A 143 -14.97 -30.43 -12.67
CA VAL A 143 -13.54 -30.78 -12.73
C VAL A 143 -12.95 -30.26 -14.03
N VAL A 144 -11.75 -29.67 -13.97
CA VAL A 144 -11.07 -29.13 -15.15
C VAL A 144 -9.64 -29.63 -15.25
N GLY A 145 -9.14 -29.68 -16.48
CA GLY A 145 -7.77 -30.11 -16.74
C GLY A 145 -7.48 -30.18 -18.23
N ASN A 146 -6.65 -31.13 -18.66
CA ASN A 146 -6.40 -31.39 -20.08
C ASN A 146 -6.52 -32.88 -20.42
N SER A 147 -6.88 -33.19 -21.66
CA SER A 147 -7.01 -34.56 -22.15
C SER A 147 -6.66 -34.67 -23.63
N GLN A 148 -6.07 -35.80 -24.00
CA GLN A 148 -5.83 -36.14 -25.39
C GLN A 148 -7.13 -36.33 -26.16
N VAL A 149 -7.21 -35.72 -27.34
CA VAL A 149 -8.39 -35.82 -28.22
C VAL A 149 -8.30 -37.03 -29.16
N THR A 150 -7.09 -37.44 -29.53
CA THR A 150 -6.80 -38.62 -30.37
C THR A 150 -5.44 -39.24 -29.99
N THR A 151 -5.10 -40.43 -30.53
CA THR A 151 -3.80 -41.10 -30.27
C THR A 151 -3.08 -41.48 -31.58
N PRO A 152 -1.87 -40.95 -31.85
CA PRO A 152 -1.25 -39.80 -31.19
C PRO A 152 -2.04 -38.52 -31.52
N GLY A 153 -2.12 -37.57 -30.58
CA GLY A 153 -2.95 -36.38 -30.77
C GLY A 153 -2.67 -35.23 -29.81
N PRO A 154 -3.24 -34.05 -30.07
CA PRO A 154 -3.11 -32.89 -29.19
C PRO A 154 -3.82 -33.13 -27.86
N VAL A 155 -3.48 -32.33 -26.85
CA VAL A 155 -4.20 -32.26 -25.57
C VAL A 155 -4.96 -30.95 -25.49
N TYR A 156 -6.25 -31.02 -25.18
CA TYR A 156 -7.10 -29.85 -25.01
C TYR A 156 -7.63 -29.75 -23.59
N ALA A 157 -7.88 -28.52 -23.18
CA ALA A 157 -8.55 -28.21 -21.94
C ALA A 157 -9.94 -28.86 -21.94
N PHE A 158 -10.31 -29.46 -20.81
CA PHE A 158 -11.64 -30.02 -20.63
C PHE A 158 -12.36 -29.40 -19.44
N ARG A 159 -13.69 -29.47 -19.50
CA ARG A 159 -14.60 -29.34 -18.37
C ARG A 159 -15.35 -30.65 -18.21
N TRP A 160 -15.41 -31.18 -17.00
CA TRP A 160 -16.16 -32.38 -16.69
C TRP A 160 -17.23 -32.07 -15.64
N THR A 161 -18.43 -32.59 -15.87
CA THR A 161 -19.50 -32.67 -14.86
C THR A 161 -20.08 -34.07 -14.85
N GLN A 162 -20.71 -34.46 -13.74
CA GLN A 162 -21.39 -35.75 -13.65
C GLN A 162 -22.50 -35.91 -14.71
N ALA A 163 -23.15 -34.81 -15.10
CA ALA A 163 -24.28 -34.84 -16.03
C ALA A 163 -23.85 -34.97 -17.50
N THR A 164 -22.75 -34.33 -17.88
CA THR A 164 -22.32 -34.23 -19.30
C THR A 164 -21.09 -35.06 -19.62
N GLY A 165 -20.38 -35.58 -18.62
CA GLY A 165 -19.06 -36.16 -18.82
C GLY A 165 -18.03 -35.10 -19.26
N MET A 166 -16.97 -35.55 -19.92
CA MET A 166 -15.86 -34.71 -20.35
C MET A 166 -16.21 -33.92 -21.62
N GLN A 167 -16.22 -32.60 -21.51
CA GLN A 167 -16.45 -31.64 -22.59
C GLN A 167 -15.13 -31.01 -23.04
N ASN A 168 -14.87 -31.03 -24.34
CA ASN A 168 -13.74 -30.34 -24.95
C ASN A 168 -13.98 -28.81 -24.97
N LEU A 169 -13.03 -28.02 -24.46
CA LEU A 169 -13.10 -26.55 -24.47
C LEU A 169 -12.45 -25.91 -25.70
N GLY A 170 -11.73 -26.69 -26.50
CA GLY A 170 -11.07 -26.24 -27.73
C GLY A 170 -9.81 -25.42 -27.49
N LEU A 171 -9.48 -24.60 -28.49
CA LEU A 171 -8.33 -23.69 -28.52
C LEU A 171 -8.83 -22.25 -28.56
N LEU A 172 -7.98 -21.33 -28.08
CA LEU A 172 -8.21 -19.90 -28.17
C LEU A 172 -8.13 -19.39 -29.62
N GLY A 173 -7.26 -19.98 -30.42
CA GLY A 173 -7.14 -19.72 -31.86
C GLY A 173 -6.26 -20.76 -32.55
N GLY A 174 -6.25 -20.75 -33.88
CA GLY A 174 -5.59 -21.76 -34.70
C GLY A 174 -6.37 -23.06 -34.84
N THR A 175 -5.81 -23.99 -35.62
CA THR A 175 -6.35 -25.34 -35.84
C THR A 175 -5.45 -26.43 -35.26
N THR A 176 -4.25 -26.05 -34.82
CA THR A 176 -3.23 -26.91 -34.25
C THR A 176 -2.76 -26.34 -32.90
N GLY A 177 -2.38 -27.22 -31.96
CA GLY A 177 -1.85 -26.79 -30.68
C GLY A 177 -2.42 -27.54 -29.48
N GLN A 178 -2.34 -26.89 -28.31
CA GLN A 178 -2.74 -27.44 -27.02
C GLN A 178 -3.39 -26.35 -26.17
N SER A 179 -4.31 -26.78 -25.29
CA SER A 179 -4.88 -25.93 -24.25
C SER A 179 -4.88 -26.68 -22.93
N ASN A 180 -4.74 -25.94 -21.83
CA ASN A 180 -4.67 -26.50 -20.50
C ASN A 180 -5.45 -25.63 -19.51
N ALA A 181 -6.51 -26.18 -18.93
CA ALA A 181 -7.23 -25.54 -17.83
C ALA A 181 -6.49 -25.77 -16.51
N LEU A 182 -6.13 -24.69 -15.84
CA LEU A 182 -5.37 -24.70 -14.58
C LEU A 182 -6.25 -24.41 -13.37
N GLY A 183 -7.33 -23.64 -13.56
CA GLY A 183 -8.22 -23.23 -12.49
C GLY A 183 -9.67 -23.12 -12.95
N VAL A 184 -10.57 -23.19 -11.97
CA VAL A 184 -12.01 -23.01 -12.15
C VAL A 184 -12.52 -22.15 -10.98
N SER A 185 -13.47 -21.25 -11.25
CA SER A 185 -14.12 -20.45 -10.22
C SER A 185 -14.87 -21.34 -9.22
N GLY A 186 -15.08 -20.82 -8.01
CA GLY A 186 -15.74 -21.59 -6.96
C GLY A 186 -17.16 -22.03 -7.34
N ASN A 187 -17.88 -21.21 -8.11
CA ASN A 187 -19.18 -21.55 -8.68
C ASN A 187 -19.15 -22.45 -9.93
N GLY A 188 -17.96 -22.80 -10.45
CA GLY A 188 -17.82 -23.70 -11.59
C GLY A 188 -18.08 -23.09 -12.98
N GLU A 189 -18.41 -21.80 -13.06
CA GLU A 189 -18.84 -21.15 -14.32
C GLU A 189 -17.68 -20.61 -15.17
N VAL A 190 -16.55 -20.27 -14.54
CA VAL A 190 -15.39 -19.65 -15.21
C VAL A 190 -14.19 -20.57 -15.11
N ILE A 191 -13.60 -20.91 -16.25
CA ILE A 191 -12.41 -21.77 -16.35
C ILE A 191 -11.26 -20.94 -16.90
N VAL A 192 -10.08 -21.09 -16.32
CA VAL A 192 -8.88 -20.33 -16.71
C VAL A 192 -7.69 -21.23 -16.93
N GLY A 193 -6.77 -20.76 -17.76
CA GLY A 193 -5.57 -21.51 -18.10
C GLY A 193 -4.76 -20.82 -19.17
N HIS A 194 -4.12 -21.62 -20.02
CA HIS A 194 -3.45 -21.13 -21.22
C HIS A 194 -3.78 -21.99 -22.45
N SER A 195 -3.77 -21.36 -23.63
CA SER A 195 -3.96 -22.01 -24.92
C SER A 195 -2.97 -21.43 -25.92
N ASN A 196 -2.61 -22.22 -26.93
CA ASN A 196 -2.05 -21.66 -28.16
C ASN A 196 -3.02 -20.65 -28.77
N TYR A 197 -2.49 -19.52 -29.22
CA TYR A 197 -3.26 -18.42 -29.81
C TYR A 197 -3.31 -18.48 -31.34
N ASP A 198 -2.27 -19.00 -31.98
CA ASP A 198 -2.21 -19.22 -33.43
C ASP A 198 -1.32 -20.43 -33.78
N ASP A 199 -1.40 -20.82 -35.06
CA ASP A 199 -0.63 -21.92 -35.64
C ASP A 199 0.82 -21.52 -36.00
N THR A 200 1.18 -20.23 -35.93
CA THR A 200 2.41 -19.72 -36.57
C THR A 200 3.60 -19.64 -35.61
N TYR A 201 3.39 -19.54 -34.30
CA TYR A 201 4.52 -19.47 -33.35
C TYR A 201 4.31 -20.22 -32.03
N GLY A 202 3.20 -20.95 -31.86
CA GLY A 202 2.93 -21.71 -30.65
C GLY A 202 2.87 -20.83 -29.37
N LEU A 203 2.62 -19.53 -29.53
CA LEU A 203 2.57 -18.59 -28.41
C LEU A 203 1.37 -18.93 -27.54
N ARG A 204 1.63 -19.11 -26.25
CA ARG A 204 0.60 -19.35 -25.24
C ARG A 204 0.01 -18.01 -24.79
N ARG A 205 -1.31 -17.99 -24.62
CA ARG A 205 -2.04 -16.88 -24.04
C ARG A 205 -2.93 -17.39 -22.92
N ALA A 206 -3.04 -16.58 -21.88
CA ALA A 206 -4.00 -16.79 -20.82
C ALA A 206 -5.42 -16.73 -21.41
N PHE A 207 -6.26 -17.71 -21.07
CA PHE A 207 -7.67 -17.70 -21.46
C PHE A 207 -8.59 -17.61 -20.24
N ARG A 208 -9.79 -17.10 -20.51
CA ARG A 208 -10.99 -17.23 -19.69
C ARG A 208 -12.06 -17.92 -20.53
N TRP A 209 -12.66 -18.99 -20.02
CA TRP A 209 -13.77 -19.70 -20.65
C TRP A 209 -15.02 -19.61 -19.78
N SER A 210 -16.17 -19.46 -20.40
CA SER A 210 -17.48 -19.67 -19.78
C SER A 210 -18.44 -20.27 -20.81
N GLU A 211 -19.51 -20.94 -20.36
CA GLU A 211 -20.50 -21.53 -21.28
C GLU A 211 -21.09 -20.48 -22.24
N ALA A 212 -21.32 -19.26 -21.76
CA ALA A 212 -21.91 -18.18 -22.55
C ALA A 212 -20.97 -17.63 -23.64
N THR A 213 -19.65 -17.63 -23.40
CA THR A 213 -18.68 -16.95 -24.28
C THR A 213 -17.75 -17.89 -25.03
N GLY A 214 -17.68 -19.16 -24.64
CA GLY A 214 -16.57 -20.02 -25.03
C GLY A 214 -15.23 -19.48 -24.51
N MET A 215 -14.14 -19.93 -25.13
CA MET A 215 -12.78 -19.53 -24.78
C MET A 215 -12.46 -18.15 -25.39
N GLN A 216 -12.06 -17.20 -24.54
CA GLN A 216 -11.59 -15.87 -24.93
C GLN A 216 -10.25 -15.57 -24.25
N SER A 217 -9.41 -14.73 -24.84
CA SER A 217 -8.15 -14.35 -24.20
C SER A 217 -8.45 -13.43 -23.01
N VAL A 218 -7.58 -13.41 -22.00
CA VAL A 218 -7.73 -12.46 -20.88
C VAL A 218 -7.69 -11.00 -21.39
N ALA A 219 -6.92 -10.73 -22.45
CA ALA A 219 -6.85 -9.42 -23.07
C ALA A 219 -8.19 -9.01 -23.73
N ASP A 220 -8.86 -9.92 -24.43
CA ASP A 220 -10.16 -9.67 -25.06
C ASP A 220 -11.27 -9.54 -24.02
N TRP A 221 -11.23 -10.35 -22.96
CA TRP A 221 -12.14 -10.23 -21.82
C TRP A 221 -12.02 -8.86 -21.16
N LEU A 222 -10.80 -8.35 -20.95
CA LEU A 222 -10.59 -7.00 -20.42
C LEU A 222 -11.06 -5.92 -21.40
N SER A 223 -10.72 -6.06 -22.68
CA SER A 223 -11.05 -5.08 -23.73
C SER A 223 -12.55 -4.95 -23.96
N SER A 224 -13.28 -6.07 -23.99
CA SER A 224 -14.74 -6.09 -24.09
C SER A 224 -15.45 -5.46 -22.88
N ASN A 225 -14.76 -5.34 -21.74
CA ASN A 225 -15.26 -4.71 -20.52
C ASN A 225 -14.66 -3.31 -20.28
N GLY A 226 -14.09 -2.69 -21.31
CA GLY A 226 -13.63 -1.29 -21.27
C GLY A 226 -12.25 -1.09 -20.64
N ALA A 227 -11.49 -2.15 -20.31
CA ALA A 227 -10.09 -2.04 -19.93
C ALA A 227 -9.18 -2.18 -21.14
N TYR A 228 -8.20 -1.28 -21.29
CA TYR A 228 -7.20 -1.40 -22.35
C TYR A 228 -5.91 -2.04 -21.77
N PRO A 229 -5.54 -3.28 -22.14
CA PRO A 229 -4.40 -3.99 -21.53
C PRO A 229 -3.00 -3.51 -21.98
N ALA A 230 -2.87 -2.35 -22.63
CA ALA A 230 -1.65 -1.68 -23.14
C ALA A 230 -0.38 -2.53 -23.34
N GLY A 231 -0.48 -3.65 -24.07
CA GLY A 231 0.70 -4.44 -24.42
C GLY A 231 1.18 -5.39 -23.33
N TRP A 232 0.34 -5.69 -22.34
CA TRP A 232 0.52 -6.86 -21.49
C TRP A 232 0.50 -8.15 -22.33
N ASP A 233 1.51 -8.98 -22.11
CA ASP A 233 1.55 -10.36 -22.62
C ASP A 233 1.05 -11.30 -21.53
N PHE A 234 -0.25 -11.61 -21.53
CA PHE A 234 -0.83 -12.55 -20.58
C PHE A 234 -0.49 -13.99 -21.00
N ILE A 235 0.44 -14.63 -20.28
CA ILE A 235 0.96 -15.94 -20.65
C ILE A 235 0.07 -17.07 -20.11
N SER A 236 -0.31 -17.01 -18.83
CA SER A 236 -1.16 -18.03 -18.20
C SER A 236 -1.99 -17.45 -17.07
N ALA A 237 -3.28 -17.80 -17.03
CA ALA A 237 -4.15 -17.54 -15.89
C ALA A 237 -4.14 -18.77 -14.97
N ALA A 238 -3.76 -18.59 -13.72
CA ALA A 238 -3.59 -19.67 -12.76
C ALA A 238 -4.86 -19.95 -11.96
N SER A 239 -5.64 -18.91 -11.63
CA SER A 239 -6.84 -19.06 -10.81
C SER A 239 -7.84 -17.94 -11.04
N ALA A 240 -9.09 -18.23 -10.68
CA ALA A 240 -10.22 -17.32 -10.68
C ALA A 240 -10.84 -17.28 -9.27
N ASN A 241 -11.41 -16.14 -8.87
CA ASN A 241 -12.20 -16.07 -7.63
C ASN A 241 -13.57 -16.78 -7.79
N GLU A 242 -14.39 -16.74 -6.73
CA GLU A 242 -15.66 -17.49 -6.63
C GLU A 242 -16.60 -17.31 -7.84
N ASP A 243 -16.74 -16.08 -8.33
CA ASP A 243 -17.61 -15.70 -9.46
C ASP A 243 -16.84 -15.47 -10.78
N GLY A 244 -15.52 -15.64 -10.76
CA GLY A 244 -14.64 -15.41 -11.91
C GLY A 244 -14.56 -13.97 -12.41
N SER A 245 -14.93 -12.99 -11.56
CA SER A 245 -14.72 -11.55 -11.82
C SER A 245 -13.27 -11.11 -11.63
N VAL A 246 -12.44 -11.91 -10.95
CA VAL A 246 -11.03 -11.66 -10.69
C VAL A 246 -10.20 -12.87 -11.11
N LEU A 247 -9.18 -12.62 -11.92
CA LEU A 247 -8.24 -13.61 -12.40
C LEU A 247 -6.82 -13.26 -11.93
N VAL A 248 -6.02 -14.27 -11.65
CA VAL A 248 -4.60 -14.11 -11.32
C VAL A 248 -3.75 -15.01 -12.19
N GLY A 249 -2.52 -14.60 -12.48
CA GLY A 249 -1.62 -15.40 -13.31
C GLY A 249 -0.24 -14.79 -13.49
N ASN A 250 0.50 -15.31 -14.46
CA ASN A 250 1.80 -14.79 -14.86
C ASN A 250 1.78 -14.30 -16.31
N GLY A 251 2.59 -13.28 -16.57
CA GLY A 251 2.66 -12.61 -17.86
C GLY A 251 3.78 -11.58 -17.86
N ARG A 252 3.91 -10.81 -18.92
CA ARG A 252 4.91 -9.73 -19.01
C ARG A 252 4.19 -8.40 -19.11
N ALA A 253 4.56 -7.49 -18.21
CA ALA A 253 4.13 -6.10 -18.33
C ALA A 253 4.74 -5.46 -19.58
N PRO A 254 4.14 -4.36 -20.06
CA PRO A 254 4.63 -3.62 -21.22
C PRO A 254 6.09 -3.20 -21.02
N GLY A 255 6.96 -3.52 -21.99
CA GLY A 255 8.40 -3.22 -21.93
C GLY A 255 9.23 -4.14 -21.02
N SER A 256 8.62 -5.10 -20.32
CA SER A 256 9.33 -6.09 -19.53
C SER A 256 9.64 -7.35 -20.35
N THR A 257 10.85 -7.90 -20.17
CA THR A 257 11.24 -9.22 -20.67
C THR A 257 11.06 -10.32 -19.63
N ARG A 258 10.72 -9.95 -18.38
CA ARG A 258 10.56 -10.89 -17.26
C ARG A 258 9.09 -11.20 -17.02
N ASP A 259 8.82 -12.48 -16.78
CA ASP A 259 7.53 -12.94 -16.31
C ASP A 259 7.29 -12.45 -14.87
N GLN A 260 6.11 -11.92 -14.63
CA GLN A 260 5.67 -11.39 -13.34
C GLN A 260 4.20 -11.70 -13.09
N ALA A 261 3.81 -11.62 -11.82
CA ALA A 261 2.43 -11.83 -11.41
C ALA A 261 1.53 -10.67 -11.87
N TRP A 262 0.28 -10.98 -12.18
CA TRP A 262 -0.75 -10.00 -12.46
C TRP A 262 -2.06 -10.38 -11.77
N ILE A 263 -2.86 -9.36 -11.46
CA ILE A 263 -4.24 -9.49 -11.02
C ILE A 263 -5.10 -8.70 -11.99
N ALA A 264 -6.02 -9.38 -12.67
CA ALA A 264 -6.98 -8.78 -13.59
C ALA A 264 -8.38 -8.87 -12.99
N ARG A 265 -9.21 -7.85 -13.21
CA ARG A 265 -10.60 -7.84 -12.74
C ARG A 265 -11.56 -7.15 -13.70
N VAL A 266 -12.81 -7.59 -13.66
CA VAL A 266 -13.98 -6.91 -14.22
C VAL A 266 -15.06 -6.95 -13.16
N SER A 267 -15.33 -5.83 -12.50
CA SER A 267 -16.23 -5.82 -11.34
C SER A 267 -16.85 -4.44 -11.09
N PRO A 268 -17.88 -4.34 -10.22
CA PRO A 268 -18.50 -3.06 -9.86
C PRO A 268 -17.53 -2.05 -9.22
N TYR A 269 -16.42 -2.52 -8.63
CA TYR A 269 -15.42 -1.64 -8.01
C TYR A 269 -14.40 -1.09 -9.02
N GLY A 270 -14.32 -1.67 -10.21
CA GLY A 270 -13.31 -1.31 -11.22
C GLY A 270 -12.99 -2.48 -12.16
N THR A 271 -12.40 -2.12 -13.30
CA THR A 271 -12.00 -3.02 -14.38
C THR A 271 -10.58 -2.69 -14.82
N GLY A 272 -9.70 -3.69 -14.89
CA GLY A 272 -8.30 -3.47 -15.26
C GLY A 272 -7.37 -4.62 -14.86
N VAL A 273 -6.07 -4.41 -15.07
CA VAL A 273 -4.98 -5.28 -14.57
C VAL A 273 -4.02 -4.45 -13.72
N MET A 274 -3.54 -5.03 -12.63
CA MET A 274 -2.46 -4.48 -11.82
C MET A 274 -1.31 -5.47 -11.68
N ASP A 275 -0.10 -4.93 -11.61
CA ASP A 275 1.05 -5.61 -11.04
C ASP A 275 0.99 -5.44 -9.51
N PRO A 276 0.87 -6.54 -8.74
CA PRO A 276 0.73 -6.45 -7.28
C PRO A 276 1.89 -5.74 -6.59
N VAL A 277 3.12 -5.85 -7.10
CA VAL A 277 4.31 -5.26 -6.48
C VAL A 277 4.27 -3.74 -6.64
N ASN A 278 4.14 -3.28 -7.88
CA ASN A 278 4.06 -1.86 -8.20
C ASN A 278 2.83 -1.19 -7.57
N TYR A 279 1.71 -1.92 -7.50
CA TYR A 279 0.50 -1.40 -6.85
C TYR A 279 0.73 -1.14 -5.36
N VAL A 280 1.36 -2.07 -4.63
CA VAL A 280 1.69 -1.87 -3.22
C VAL A 280 2.63 -0.67 -3.04
N GLU A 281 3.63 -0.49 -3.91
CA GLU A 281 4.50 0.70 -3.88
C GLU A 281 3.72 2.01 -4.06
N SER A 282 2.78 2.07 -5.00
CA SER A 282 1.94 3.26 -5.21
C SER A 282 1.13 3.63 -3.95
N THR A 283 0.59 2.64 -3.25
CA THR A 283 -0.13 2.85 -1.98
C THR A 283 0.83 3.35 -0.89
N MET A 284 2.09 2.89 -0.91
CA MET A 284 3.12 3.37 0.00
C MET A 284 3.56 4.81 -0.25
N VAL A 285 3.53 5.31 -1.48
CA VAL A 285 3.94 6.70 -1.77
C VAL A 285 2.81 7.68 -1.46
N ALA A 286 1.57 7.36 -1.86
CA ALA A 286 0.41 8.20 -1.54
C ALA A 286 0.20 8.37 -0.02
N ARG A 287 0.56 7.36 0.77
CA ARG A 287 0.41 7.40 2.25
C ARG A 287 1.32 8.43 2.93
N GLN A 288 2.56 8.54 2.48
CA GLN A 288 3.61 9.36 3.10
C GLN A 288 3.27 10.81 2.86
N ALA A 289 2.95 11.12 1.61
CA ALA A 289 2.49 12.42 1.20
C ALA A 289 1.38 12.96 2.12
N LEU A 290 0.32 12.20 2.38
CA LEU A 290 -0.76 12.65 3.27
C LEU A 290 -0.33 12.83 4.72
N ALA A 291 0.43 11.90 5.27
CA ALA A 291 0.89 11.99 6.66
C ALA A 291 1.79 13.22 6.86
N GLN A 292 2.75 13.38 5.96
CA GLN A 292 3.75 14.43 6.05
C GLN A 292 3.12 15.82 5.77
N ALA A 293 2.27 15.96 4.73
CA ALA A 293 1.55 17.20 4.38
C ALA A 293 1.00 17.97 5.60
N ASN A 294 0.46 17.22 6.55
CA ASN A 294 -0.28 17.77 7.68
C ASN A 294 0.64 18.19 8.83
N GLN A 295 1.72 17.44 9.07
CA GLN A 295 2.80 17.88 9.96
C GLN A 295 3.38 19.20 9.45
N TYR A 296 3.54 19.32 8.14
CA TYR A 296 4.16 20.50 7.54
C TYR A 296 3.28 21.75 7.57
N LEU A 297 1.97 21.63 7.38
CA LEU A 297 1.07 22.78 7.51
C LEU A 297 1.10 23.35 8.92
N SER A 298 1.08 22.49 9.94
CA SER A 298 1.19 22.93 11.35
C SER A 298 2.57 23.51 11.66
N ARG A 299 3.62 22.89 11.11
CA ARG A 299 5.01 23.32 11.28
C ARG A 299 5.31 24.65 10.61
N MET A 300 4.78 24.90 9.42
CA MET A 300 5.00 26.17 8.73
C MET A 300 4.30 27.32 9.45
N VAL A 301 3.13 27.08 10.06
CA VAL A 301 2.54 28.08 10.96
C VAL A 301 3.49 28.36 12.13
N LEU A 302 3.97 27.33 12.83
CA LEU A 302 4.84 27.49 14.01
C LEU A 302 6.25 28.04 13.70
N TRP A 303 6.84 27.66 12.58
CA TRP A 303 8.25 27.87 12.27
C TRP A 303 8.46 28.62 10.95
N GLY A 304 7.40 29.12 10.31
CA GLY A 304 7.44 30.10 9.23
C GLY A 304 7.41 31.50 9.81
N GLY A 305 6.33 32.27 9.63
CA GLY A 305 6.26 33.65 10.08
C GLY A 305 6.10 33.83 11.60
N HIS A 306 5.73 32.75 12.32
CA HIS A 306 5.81 32.67 13.80
C HIS A 306 7.08 31.95 14.29
N HIS A 307 8.16 31.88 13.48
CA HIS A 307 9.43 31.24 13.89
C HIS A 307 10.08 31.87 15.12
N ARG A 308 9.68 33.08 15.53
CA ARG A 308 10.10 33.72 16.77
C ARG A 308 8.89 34.20 17.58
N PRO A 309 8.98 34.23 18.92
CA PRO A 309 7.87 34.68 19.75
C PRO A 309 7.47 36.14 19.49
N LEU A 310 6.19 36.46 19.63
CA LEU A 310 5.59 37.80 19.46
C LEU A 310 6.25 38.86 20.34
N ALA A 311 6.75 38.47 21.52
CA ALA A 311 7.49 39.37 22.41
C ALA A 311 8.86 39.82 21.86
N THR A 312 9.43 39.14 20.87
CA THR A 312 10.76 39.46 20.32
C THR A 312 10.76 40.61 19.31
N TYR A 313 9.60 41.14 18.94
CA TYR A 313 9.42 42.22 17.97
C TYR A 313 9.42 43.61 18.61
N GLY A 314 9.68 43.70 19.91
CA GLY A 314 9.71 44.96 20.67
C GLY A 314 8.32 45.49 21.02
N ASP A 315 8.32 46.64 21.70
CA ASP A 315 7.10 47.37 22.06
C ASP A 315 6.75 48.34 20.94
N LEU A 316 5.68 48.03 20.22
CA LEU A 316 4.99 48.97 19.35
C LEU A 316 4.08 49.82 20.24
N GLY A 317 3.93 51.11 19.94
CA GLY A 317 3.19 52.02 20.81
C GLY A 317 1.79 51.48 21.15
N GLY A 318 1.50 51.35 22.45
CA GLY A 318 0.24 50.79 22.95
C GLY A 318 0.42 49.61 23.90
N GLN A 319 -0.69 49.05 24.38
CA GLN A 319 -0.73 47.75 25.07
C GLN A 319 -1.36 46.67 24.19
N GLY A 320 -1.95 47.05 23.04
CA GLY A 320 -2.50 46.12 22.07
C GLY A 320 -1.61 46.00 20.84
N CYS A 321 -1.70 44.86 20.16
CA CYS A 321 -1.10 44.71 18.84
C CYS A 321 -2.02 43.93 17.88
N PHE A 322 -1.81 44.16 16.60
CA PHE A 322 -2.34 43.39 15.49
C PHE A 322 -1.17 42.84 14.67
N TRP A 323 -1.30 41.63 14.14
CA TRP A 323 -0.38 41.09 13.14
C TRP A 323 -1.11 40.51 11.93
N ALA A 324 -0.43 40.57 10.79
CA ALA A 324 -0.80 39.86 9.58
C ALA A 324 0.46 39.27 8.93
N THR A 325 0.44 37.96 8.69
CA THR A 325 1.58 37.18 8.20
C THR A 325 1.19 36.39 6.95
N GLY A 326 2.10 36.34 5.98
CA GLY A 326 2.04 35.41 4.85
C GLY A 326 3.34 34.63 4.71
N ASP A 327 3.21 33.33 4.51
CA ASP A 327 4.29 32.35 4.44
C ASP A 327 4.26 31.55 3.14
N VAL A 328 5.44 31.28 2.59
CA VAL A 328 5.64 30.34 1.49
C VAL A 328 6.87 29.47 1.76
N GLY A 329 6.73 28.17 1.56
CA GLY A 329 7.81 27.19 1.69
C GLY A 329 7.87 26.24 0.51
N ARG A 330 9.09 25.87 0.10
CA ARG A 330 9.32 24.84 -0.91
C ARG A 330 10.35 23.81 -0.43
N ARG A 331 10.08 22.54 -0.69
CA ARG A 331 10.94 21.39 -0.37
C ARG A 331 10.75 20.26 -1.35
N GLY A 332 11.49 19.17 -1.17
CA GLY A 332 11.58 18.06 -2.12
C GLY A 332 12.57 18.35 -3.26
N GLY A 333 13.20 17.30 -3.78
CA GLY A 333 14.02 17.35 -4.99
C GLY A 333 13.12 17.31 -6.22
N ASP A 334 13.12 16.17 -6.91
CA ASP A 334 12.39 15.96 -8.17
C ASP A 334 10.85 16.02 -8.04
N ARG A 335 10.33 15.87 -6.81
CA ARG A 335 8.91 16.01 -6.47
C ARG A 335 8.73 17.16 -5.49
N PRO A 336 8.55 18.41 -5.98
CA PRO A 336 8.48 19.56 -5.09
C PRO A 336 7.17 19.55 -4.29
N ILE A 337 7.29 19.86 -3.01
CA ILE A 337 6.19 20.18 -2.10
C ILE A 337 6.19 21.69 -1.91
N THR A 338 5.03 22.30 -2.09
CA THR A 338 4.82 23.72 -1.87
C THR A 338 3.80 23.91 -0.77
N ASP A 339 4.18 24.71 0.22
CA ASP A 339 3.35 25.11 1.34
C ASP A 339 3.11 26.62 1.28
N THR A 340 1.88 27.04 1.56
CA THR A 340 1.53 28.44 1.79
C THR A 340 0.65 28.57 3.02
N ALA A 341 0.85 29.60 3.83
CA ALA A 341 -0.04 29.94 4.92
C ALA A 341 -0.22 31.45 5.01
N GLY A 342 -1.41 31.87 5.42
CA GLY A 342 -1.70 33.25 5.77
C GLY A 342 -2.41 33.29 7.11
N GLU A 343 -2.12 34.31 7.92
CA GLU A 343 -2.67 34.44 9.25
C GLU A 343 -2.84 35.90 9.65
N VAL A 344 -3.88 36.18 10.43
CA VAL A 344 -4.08 37.46 11.11
C VAL A 344 -4.42 37.21 12.57
N GLY A 345 -4.03 38.13 13.45
CA GLY A 345 -4.39 38.03 14.85
C GLY A 345 -4.14 39.30 15.66
N VAL A 346 -4.49 39.22 16.94
CA VAL A 346 -4.37 40.30 17.91
C VAL A 346 -3.65 39.85 19.16
N CYS A 347 -2.83 40.72 19.74
CA CYS A 347 -2.15 40.49 21.00
C CYS A 347 -2.38 41.62 21.99
N GLY A 348 -2.07 41.35 23.26
CA GLY A 348 -2.07 42.35 24.32
C GLY A 348 -0.94 42.10 25.32
N ASP A 349 -0.50 43.18 25.94
CA ASP A 349 0.47 43.20 27.03
C ASP A 349 -0.23 43.30 28.39
N PHE A 350 0.23 42.49 29.33
CA PHE A 350 -0.32 42.32 30.67
C PHE A 350 0.80 42.33 31.70
N ALA A 351 0.43 42.42 32.99
CA ALA A 351 1.35 42.40 34.11
C ALA A 351 2.52 43.41 33.95
N GLY A 352 2.19 44.64 33.51
CA GLY A 352 3.19 45.69 33.28
C GLY A 352 4.14 45.42 32.11
N GLY A 353 3.72 44.64 31.11
CA GLY A 353 4.52 44.26 29.95
C GLY A 353 5.30 42.94 30.13
N ALA A 354 5.25 42.33 31.31
CA ALA A 354 5.93 41.05 31.56
C ALA A 354 5.28 39.88 30.82
N VAL A 355 3.98 39.98 30.49
CA VAL A 355 3.25 38.93 29.77
C VAL A 355 2.68 39.50 28.47
N ARG A 356 2.94 38.86 27.33
CA ARG A 356 2.26 39.14 26.05
C ARG A 356 1.48 37.91 25.63
N ALA A 357 0.18 38.05 25.37
CA ALA A 357 -0.66 36.97 24.87
C ALA A 357 -1.34 37.37 23.57
N GLY A 358 -1.47 36.44 22.63
CA GLY A 358 -2.11 36.67 21.34
C GLY A 358 -2.93 35.48 20.86
N LEU A 359 -3.93 35.79 20.02
CA LEU A 359 -4.77 34.82 19.34
C LEU A 359 -4.93 35.22 17.87
N GLY A 360 -4.80 34.26 16.96
CA GLY A 360 -4.92 34.45 15.53
C GLY A 360 -5.66 33.33 14.83
N VAL A 361 -6.11 33.62 13.62
CA VAL A 361 -6.75 32.68 12.71
C VAL A 361 -6.09 32.76 11.34
N GLY A 362 -6.01 31.64 10.64
CA GLY A 362 -5.37 31.58 9.35
C GLY A 362 -5.86 30.45 8.46
N TYR A 363 -5.31 30.44 7.25
CA TYR A 363 -5.56 29.44 6.23
C TYR A 363 -4.24 28.94 5.67
N GLY A 364 -4.10 27.62 5.58
CA GLY A 364 -2.94 26.94 5.04
C GLY A 364 -3.32 26.07 3.84
N ARG A 365 -2.42 26.02 2.84
CA ARG A 365 -2.54 25.16 1.68
C ARG A 365 -1.20 24.49 1.37
N GLN A 366 -1.27 23.20 1.04
CA GLN A 366 -0.12 22.39 0.66
C GLN A 366 -0.43 21.61 -0.61
N SER A 367 0.51 21.57 -1.55
CA SER A 367 0.40 20.78 -2.78
C SER A 367 1.67 19.98 -3.02
N GLN A 368 1.52 18.73 -3.43
CA GLN A 368 2.66 17.87 -3.79
C GLN A 368 2.29 16.87 -4.88
N ASN A 369 3.31 16.48 -5.65
CA ASN A 369 3.23 15.39 -6.61
C ASN A 369 3.66 14.08 -5.94
N LEU A 370 2.94 13.01 -6.25
CA LEU A 370 3.22 11.65 -5.80
C LEU A 370 4.03 10.90 -6.87
N GLY A 371 4.37 9.65 -6.59
CA GLY A 371 4.80 8.70 -7.63
C GLY A 371 3.70 8.46 -8.66
N ASP A 372 4.09 7.94 -9.82
CA ASP A 372 3.18 7.52 -10.90
C ASP A 372 2.16 8.59 -11.29
N PHE A 373 2.61 9.84 -11.47
CA PHE A 373 1.75 10.97 -11.85
C PHE A 373 0.60 11.27 -10.87
N GLY A 374 0.66 10.76 -9.64
CA GLY A 374 -0.29 11.11 -8.60
C GLY A 374 -0.07 12.53 -8.05
N SER A 375 -1.05 13.06 -7.33
CA SER A 375 -0.93 14.32 -6.60
C SER A 375 -1.82 14.35 -5.37
N THR A 376 -1.50 15.22 -4.42
CA THR A 376 -2.41 15.58 -3.34
C THR A 376 -2.39 17.08 -3.06
N ARG A 377 -3.55 17.60 -2.69
CA ARG A 377 -3.77 19.00 -2.33
C ARG A 377 -4.50 19.04 -1.01
N THR A 378 -3.94 19.75 -0.05
CA THR A 378 -4.51 19.91 1.29
C THR A 378 -4.77 21.39 1.53
N GLY A 379 -5.94 21.74 2.06
CA GLY A 379 -6.33 23.13 2.34
C GLY A 379 -7.27 23.23 3.52
N GLY A 380 -7.16 24.28 4.32
CA GLY A 380 -7.93 24.38 5.57
C GLY A 380 -7.52 25.51 6.49
N ASN A 381 -8.30 25.65 7.56
CA ASN A 381 -8.18 26.74 8.52
C ASN A 381 -7.44 26.28 9.77
N HIS A 382 -6.76 27.22 10.42
CA HIS A 382 -6.13 27.02 11.72
C HIS A 382 -6.38 28.20 12.65
N VAL A 383 -6.22 27.92 13.94
CA VAL A 383 -6.16 28.90 15.03
C VAL A 383 -4.77 28.78 15.66
N VAL A 384 -4.15 29.91 15.95
CA VAL A 384 -2.90 29.99 16.73
C VAL A 384 -3.17 30.77 18.00
N GLY A 385 -2.57 30.32 19.10
CA GLY A 385 -2.52 31.08 20.34
C GLY A 385 -1.09 31.09 20.86
N GLU A 386 -0.65 32.22 21.41
CA GLU A 386 0.67 32.34 22.01
C GLU A 386 0.59 33.09 23.33
N ILE A 387 1.37 32.62 24.31
CA ILE A 387 1.64 33.36 25.54
C ILE A 387 3.15 33.42 25.77
N ASN A 388 3.61 34.61 26.11
CA ASN A 388 4.99 34.94 26.36
C ASN A 388 5.12 35.49 27.78
N TYR A 389 6.17 35.10 28.49
CA TYR A 389 6.53 35.63 29.79
C TYR A 389 8.00 36.01 29.80
N THR A 390 8.27 37.30 29.99
CA THR A 390 9.63 37.84 30.13
C THR A 390 9.94 37.95 31.62
N THR A 391 10.95 37.20 32.05
CA THR A 391 11.44 37.23 33.43
C THR A 391 12.26 38.49 33.71
N SER A 392 12.46 38.80 34.99
CA SER A 392 13.35 39.88 35.42
C SER A 392 14.82 39.67 35.03
N THR A 393 15.23 38.44 34.72
CA THR A 393 16.59 38.10 34.28
C THR A 393 16.80 38.24 32.77
N GLY A 394 15.76 38.63 32.02
CA GLY A 394 15.80 38.76 30.56
C GLY A 394 15.56 37.45 29.80
N LEU A 395 15.28 36.35 30.49
CA LEU A 395 14.82 35.10 29.88
C LEU A 395 13.35 35.27 29.42
N LEU A 396 13.09 34.95 28.16
CA LEU A 396 11.76 34.92 27.56
C LEU A 396 11.29 33.48 27.43
N LEU A 397 10.17 33.16 28.08
CA LEU A 397 9.49 31.87 27.96
C LEU A 397 8.26 32.04 27.08
N SER A 398 8.07 31.12 26.13
CA SER A 398 6.95 31.15 25.20
C SER A 398 6.27 29.79 25.08
N ALA A 399 4.95 29.81 25.00
CA ALA A 399 4.12 28.67 24.65
C ALA A 399 3.21 29.06 23.49
N THR A 400 3.40 28.41 22.33
CA THR A 400 2.60 28.63 21.12
C THR A 400 1.81 27.36 20.80
N GLY A 401 0.49 27.45 20.77
CA GLY A 401 -0.41 26.37 20.39
C GLY A 401 -1.02 26.62 19.00
N VAL A 402 -1.12 25.58 18.18
CA VAL A 402 -1.84 25.61 16.90
C VAL A 402 -2.85 24.48 16.88
N HIS A 403 -4.06 24.76 16.42
CA HIS A 403 -5.06 23.74 16.10
C HIS A 403 -5.65 24.05 14.73
N GLY A 404 -5.75 23.05 13.85
CA GLY A 404 -6.33 23.25 12.54
C GLY A 404 -7.06 22.04 11.99
N LYS A 405 -7.91 22.33 11.00
CA LYS A 405 -8.70 21.36 10.25
C LYS A 405 -8.52 21.61 8.76
N TRP A 406 -8.18 20.56 8.03
CA TRP A 406 -7.93 20.59 6.60
C TRP A 406 -8.69 19.48 5.88
N SER A 407 -8.96 19.70 4.61
CA SER A 407 -9.41 18.68 3.66
C SER A 407 -8.25 18.36 2.73
N ALA A 408 -7.98 17.07 2.52
CA ALA A 408 -6.95 16.59 1.60
C ALA A 408 -7.61 15.84 0.44
N ASP A 409 -7.44 16.38 -0.77
CA ASP A 409 -7.80 15.70 -2.01
C ASP A 409 -6.62 14.86 -2.49
N VAL A 410 -6.89 13.63 -2.88
CA VAL A 410 -5.92 12.60 -3.28
C VAL A 410 -6.24 12.15 -4.68
N ASN A 411 -5.26 12.21 -5.56
CA ASN A 411 -5.26 11.56 -6.87
C ASN A 411 -4.10 10.57 -6.90
N ARG A 412 -4.34 9.31 -6.53
CA ARG A 412 -3.31 8.28 -6.49
C ARG A 412 -3.17 7.65 -7.86
N GLY A 413 -1.99 7.79 -8.46
CA GLY A 413 -1.62 7.06 -9.66
C GLY A 413 -1.00 5.72 -9.32
N TYR A 414 -1.19 4.72 -10.18
CA TYR A 414 -0.59 3.40 -10.10
C TYR A 414 -0.52 2.76 -11.49
N THR A 415 0.37 1.79 -11.66
CA THR A 415 0.47 1.04 -12.92
C THR A 415 -0.78 0.20 -13.12
N GLY A 416 -1.57 0.56 -14.14
CA GLY A 416 -2.78 -0.14 -14.56
C GLY A 416 -2.61 -0.82 -15.93
N ALA A 417 -3.75 -1.22 -16.50
CA ALA A 417 -3.82 -1.92 -17.77
C ALA A 417 -3.23 -1.13 -18.93
N ALA A 418 -3.49 0.18 -18.96
CA ALA A 418 -3.26 1.05 -20.10
C ALA A 418 -1.99 1.93 -20.01
N GLY A 419 -1.19 1.75 -18.95
CA GLY A 419 -0.26 2.75 -18.43
C GLY A 419 -0.65 3.16 -17.01
N THR A 420 -0.46 4.42 -16.64
CA THR A 420 -0.87 4.91 -15.32
C THR A 420 -2.40 5.04 -15.23
N ASP A 421 -2.99 4.40 -14.22
CA ASP A 421 -4.39 4.52 -13.84
C ASP A 421 -4.50 5.32 -12.53
N HIS A 422 -5.67 5.91 -12.26
CA HIS A 422 -5.87 6.82 -11.15
C HIS A 422 -7.13 6.53 -10.35
N SER A 423 -6.95 6.48 -9.03
CA SER A 423 -8.06 6.49 -8.07
C SER A 423 -8.03 7.78 -7.27
N LYS A 424 -9.22 8.32 -6.98
CA LYS A 424 -9.41 9.63 -6.36
C LYS A 424 -10.17 9.52 -5.04
N GLY A 425 -9.77 10.27 -4.04
CA GLY A 425 -10.46 10.34 -2.76
C GLY A 425 -10.26 11.68 -2.06
N SER A 426 -11.05 11.92 -1.04
CA SER A 426 -10.91 13.09 -0.16
C SER A 426 -10.96 12.63 1.29
N THR A 427 -10.14 13.23 2.15
CA THR A 427 -10.14 12.92 3.60
C THR A 427 -10.01 14.16 4.48
N GLY A 428 -10.59 14.08 5.67
CA GLY A 428 -10.45 15.06 6.72
C GLY A 428 -9.12 14.90 7.46
N VAL A 429 -8.54 16.04 7.84
CA VAL A 429 -7.31 16.12 8.62
C VAL A 429 -7.54 17.07 9.78
N THR A 430 -7.15 16.65 10.98
CA THR A 430 -7.08 17.53 12.16
C THR A 430 -5.69 17.46 12.77
N SER A 431 -5.06 18.60 13.03
CA SER A 431 -3.75 18.66 13.68
C SER A 431 -3.78 19.61 14.87
N THR A 432 -3.09 19.22 15.94
CA THR A 432 -2.82 20.05 17.11
C THR A 432 -1.32 20.03 17.39
N ALA A 433 -0.74 21.20 17.63
CA ALA A 433 0.67 21.35 17.93
C ALA A 433 0.87 22.30 19.11
N LEU A 434 1.87 22.02 19.93
CA LEU A 434 2.31 22.87 21.03
C LEU A 434 3.83 23.02 20.97
N ARG A 435 4.30 24.25 20.88
CA ARG A 435 5.71 24.63 21.00
C ARG A 435 5.94 25.29 22.36
N LEU A 436 6.88 24.75 23.12
CA LEU A 436 7.48 25.41 24.27
C LEU A 436 8.86 25.89 23.88
N ARG A 437 9.20 27.15 24.20
CA ARG A 437 10.49 27.73 23.83
C ARG A 437 10.99 28.69 24.90
N ALA A 438 12.30 28.66 25.14
CA ALA A 438 12.99 29.58 26.03
C ALA A 438 14.12 30.28 25.27
N ASP A 439 14.09 31.62 25.27
CA ASP A 439 15.10 32.48 24.65
C ASP A 439 15.82 33.28 25.74
N TRP A 440 17.14 33.22 25.78
CA TRP A 440 17.92 34.15 26.59
C TRP A 440 18.24 35.39 25.75
N ASN A 441 17.37 36.39 25.82
CA ASN A 441 17.48 37.56 24.96
C ASN A 441 18.74 38.38 25.27
N ASP A 442 19.46 38.77 24.22
CA ASP A 442 20.67 39.59 24.28
C ASP A 442 21.72 39.08 25.31
N ALA A 443 21.79 37.76 25.51
CA ALA A 443 22.61 37.07 26.51
C ALA A 443 24.09 37.48 26.49
N TRP A 444 24.64 37.67 25.30
CA TRP A 444 25.97 38.26 25.14
C TRP A 444 26.04 39.14 23.89
N ARG A 445 27.12 39.92 23.78
CA ARG A 445 27.43 40.69 22.57
C ARG A 445 28.68 40.13 21.90
N TRP A 446 28.64 40.04 20.58
CA TRP A 446 29.79 39.72 19.75
C TRP A 446 29.93 40.79 18.68
N ALA A 447 30.99 41.59 18.77
CA ALA A 447 31.11 42.87 18.06
C ALA A 447 29.86 43.75 18.29
N GLN A 448 29.18 44.15 17.21
CA GLN A 448 27.96 44.96 17.27
C GLN A 448 26.68 44.11 17.37
N ALA A 449 26.78 42.78 17.27
CA ALA A 449 25.63 41.88 17.30
C ALA A 449 25.27 41.48 18.74
N ALA A 450 23.98 41.52 19.06
CA ALA A 450 23.44 40.97 20.30
C ALA A 450 22.97 39.53 20.06
N MET A 451 23.41 38.62 20.91
CA MET A 451 23.31 37.18 20.70
C MET A 451 22.28 36.59 21.65
N SER A 452 21.34 35.81 21.12
CA SER A 452 20.24 35.22 21.89
C SER A 452 20.16 33.71 21.61
N PRO A 453 20.69 32.85 22.49
CA PRO A 453 20.52 31.42 22.38
C PRO A 453 19.10 31.04 22.79
N TYR A 454 18.58 29.96 22.20
CA TYR A 454 17.26 29.45 22.54
C TYR A 454 17.18 27.94 22.38
N VAL A 455 16.25 27.35 23.13
CA VAL A 455 15.85 25.95 23.00
C VAL A 455 14.33 25.88 22.83
N ALA A 456 13.88 24.95 22.01
CA ALA A 456 12.45 24.70 21.82
C ALA A 456 12.14 23.21 21.75
N LEU A 457 10.96 22.85 22.26
CA LEU A 457 10.34 21.54 22.11
C LEU A 457 8.97 21.72 21.45
N THR A 458 8.70 20.96 20.39
CA THR A 458 7.41 20.97 19.69
C THR A 458 6.80 19.58 19.73
N ALA A 459 5.63 19.46 20.34
CA ALA A 459 4.81 18.25 20.30
C ALA A 459 3.67 18.45 19.29
N THR A 460 3.43 17.46 18.44
CA THR A 460 2.36 17.48 17.44
C THR A 460 1.53 16.21 17.51
N ARG A 461 0.22 16.33 17.23
CA ARG A 461 -0.69 15.21 17.06
C ARG A 461 -1.62 15.49 15.89
N THR A 462 -1.54 14.67 14.87
CA THR A 462 -2.33 14.77 13.63
C THR A 462 -3.17 13.51 13.44
N ARG A 463 -4.45 13.68 13.13
CA ARG A 463 -5.35 12.62 12.71
C ARG A 463 -5.74 12.83 11.25
N THR A 464 -5.62 11.79 10.45
CA THR A 464 -6.22 11.70 9.11
C THR A 464 -7.36 10.69 9.18
N ASP A 465 -8.54 11.09 8.73
CA ASP A 465 -9.71 10.23 8.76
C ASP A 465 -9.64 9.14 7.68
N ALA A 466 -10.43 8.08 7.88
CA ALA A 466 -10.59 7.03 6.88
C ALA A 466 -11.23 7.61 5.63
N TYR A 467 -10.83 7.12 4.47
CA TYR A 467 -11.44 7.51 3.20
C TYR A 467 -11.45 6.35 2.23
N THR A 468 -12.36 6.44 1.25
CA THR A 468 -12.48 5.46 0.19
C THR A 468 -12.29 6.17 -1.14
N GLU A 469 -11.39 5.62 -1.95
CA GLU A 469 -11.17 6.13 -3.29
C GLU A 469 -12.28 5.65 -4.25
N THR A 470 -12.40 6.37 -5.35
CA THR A 470 -13.30 6.08 -6.47
C THR A 470 -12.54 6.22 -7.79
N GLY A 471 -13.04 5.56 -8.84
CA GLY A 471 -12.40 5.57 -10.15
C GLY A 471 -11.15 4.68 -10.23
N GLY A 472 -10.69 4.47 -11.47
CA GLY A 472 -9.65 3.51 -11.81
C GLY A 472 -10.09 2.05 -11.64
N GLY A 473 -9.21 1.12 -12.00
CA GLY A 473 -9.46 -0.31 -11.88
C GLY A 473 -9.35 -0.83 -10.45
N PHE A 474 -8.55 -0.18 -9.61
CA PHE A 474 -8.19 -0.68 -8.28
C PHE A 474 -8.26 0.43 -7.21
N PRO A 475 -9.45 0.98 -6.92
CA PRO A 475 -9.63 1.89 -5.79
C PRO A 475 -9.41 1.17 -4.46
N ALA A 476 -8.90 1.90 -3.48
CA ALA A 476 -8.67 1.42 -2.13
C ALA A 476 -9.45 2.21 -1.08
N ARG A 477 -9.77 1.55 0.04
CA ARG A 477 -10.17 2.17 1.30
C ARG A 477 -8.96 2.22 2.22
N PHE A 478 -8.68 3.39 2.78
CA PHE A 478 -7.66 3.58 3.80
C PHE A 478 -8.33 3.81 5.15
N ASP A 479 -7.83 3.16 6.19
CA ASP A 479 -8.30 3.38 7.54
C ASP A 479 -7.77 4.70 8.12
N ALA A 480 -8.45 5.18 9.17
CA ALA A 480 -8.02 6.37 9.88
C ALA A 480 -6.69 6.12 10.59
N LYS A 481 -5.82 7.13 10.64
CA LYS A 481 -4.53 7.06 11.33
C LYS A 481 -4.28 8.30 12.18
N THR A 482 -3.58 8.10 13.29
CA THR A 482 -3.11 9.19 14.15
C THR A 482 -1.58 9.13 14.23
N GLN A 483 -0.93 10.24 13.92
CA GLN A 483 0.51 10.41 14.05
C GLN A 483 0.81 11.43 15.14
N SER A 484 1.77 11.10 16.00
CA SER A 484 2.34 12.05 16.95
C SER A 484 3.77 12.36 16.51
N GLY A 485 4.26 13.56 16.83
CA GLY A 485 5.65 13.94 16.55
C GLY A 485 6.22 14.76 17.70
N LEU A 486 7.53 14.61 17.93
CA LEU A 486 8.27 15.38 18.92
C LEU A 486 9.55 15.92 18.29
N GLU A 487 9.75 17.22 18.37
CA GLU A 487 10.93 17.89 17.81
C GLU A 487 11.62 18.73 18.89
N ALA A 488 12.95 18.66 18.93
CA ALA A 488 13.79 19.57 19.68
C ALA A 488 14.58 20.48 18.74
N ARG A 489 14.71 21.76 19.12
CA ARG A 489 15.58 22.73 18.44
C ARG A 489 16.52 23.39 19.43
N LEU A 490 17.76 23.53 19.03
CA LEU A 490 18.75 24.39 19.68
C LEU A 490 19.19 25.45 18.66
N GLY A 491 19.02 26.72 19.01
CA GLY A 491 19.36 27.80 18.08
C GLY A 491 20.08 28.97 18.74
N VAL A 492 20.69 29.79 17.90
CA VAL A 492 21.25 31.09 18.28
C VAL A 492 20.81 32.13 17.27
N ALA A 493 20.32 33.26 17.76
CA ALA A 493 19.98 34.43 16.96
C ALA A 493 21.00 35.55 17.21
N ALA A 494 21.46 36.19 16.14
CA ALA A 494 22.35 37.35 16.18
C ALA A 494 21.60 38.57 15.62
N ARG A 495 21.28 39.54 16.46
CA ARG A 495 20.63 40.80 16.06
C ARG A 495 21.66 41.89 15.81
N TYR A 496 21.60 42.53 14.64
CA TYR A 496 22.48 43.61 14.22
C TYR A 496 21.67 44.82 13.76
N SER A 497 21.93 46.01 14.31
CA SER A 497 21.23 47.24 13.90
C SER A 497 21.98 47.91 12.75
N VAL A 498 21.38 47.95 11.57
CA VAL A 498 21.96 48.62 10.37
C VAL A 498 21.63 50.11 10.39
N ALA A 499 20.43 50.45 10.86
CA ALA A 499 19.96 51.80 11.08
C ALA A 499 19.06 51.84 12.32
N PRO A 500 18.75 53.01 12.89
CA PRO A 500 17.85 53.10 14.05
C PRO A 500 16.49 52.44 13.84
N ALA A 501 15.97 52.50 12.60
CA ALA A 501 14.69 51.90 12.21
C ALA A 501 14.83 50.52 11.55
N THR A 502 16.05 50.01 11.34
CA THR A 502 16.27 48.77 10.57
C THR A 502 17.23 47.83 11.28
N HIS A 503 16.74 46.64 11.61
CA HIS A 503 17.51 45.58 12.25
C HIS A 503 17.56 44.34 11.38
N LEU A 504 18.73 43.71 11.33
CA LEU A 504 18.93 42.38 10.77
C LEU A 504 18.98 41.36 11.90
N ARG A 505 18.49 40.15 11.64
CA ARG A 505 18.68 39.01 12.53
C ARG A 505 19.13 37.80 11.74
N GLY A 506 20.32 37.28 12.04
CA GLY A 506 20.74 35.97 11.56
C GLY A 506 20.34 34.88 12.56
N THR A 507 19.91 33.71 12.11
CA THR A 507 19.67 32.55 12.97
C THR A 507 20.39 31.31 12.44
N LEU A 508 20.89 30.50 13.38
CA LEU A 508 21.40 29.16 13.13
C LEU A 508 20.70 28.20 14.10
N GLU A 509 20.16 27.10 13.58
CA GLU A 509 19.40 26.10 14.33
C GLU A 509 19.92 24.70 14.03
N ALA A 510 20.14 23.90 15.07
CA ALA A 510 20.23 22.45 15.00
C ALA A 510 18.87 21.86 15.41
N VAL A 511 18.32 20.99 14.57
CA VAL A 511 16.99 20.41 14.73
C VAL A 511 17.09 18.90 14.81
N GLN A 512 16.41 18.31 15.79
CA GLN A 512 16.31 16.87 15.98
C GLN A 512 14.85 16.46 16.12
N ARG A 513 14.44 15.50 15.30
CA ARG A 513 13.19 14.77 15.49
C ARG A 513 13.42 13.61 16.47
N LEU A 514 12.55 13.48 17.47
CA LEU A 514 12.69 12.59 18.62
C LEU A 514 11.64 11.45 18.63
N ASP A 515 10.67 11.47 17.72
CA ASP A 515 9.74 10.37 17.50
C ASP A 515 10.33 9.27 16.59
N GLY A 516 9.86 8.03 16.81
CA GLY A 516 10.25 6.86 16.03
C GLY A 516 9.38 6.67 14.77
N ASP A 517 9.02 5.42 14.48
CA ASP A 517 8.29 5.08 13.26
C ASP A 517 6.91 5.76 13.16
N ALA A 518 6.55 6.17 11.95
CA ALA A 518 5.21 6.60 11.61
C ALA A 518 4.16 5.51 11.94
N PRO A 519 2.88 5.85 12.15
CA PRO A 519 1.83 4.84 12.34
C PRO A 519 1.71 3.91 11.13
N ARG A 520 1.29 2.67 11.39
CA ARG A 520 0.97 1.68 10.35
C ARG A 520 -0.11 2.19 9.41
N VAL A 521 -0.09 1.68 8.18
CA VAL A 521 -1.11 1.99 7.18
C VAL A 521 -1.88 0.72 6.85
N THR A 522 -3.16 0.75 7.22
CA THR A 522 -4.09 -0.35 7.01
C THR A 522 -5.21 0.09 6.07
N GLY A 523 -5.75 -0.89 5.36
CA GLY A 523 -6.86 -0.67 4.45
C GLY A 523 -7.13 -1.89 3.60
N GLN A 524 -7.86 -1.66 2.51
CA GLN A 524 -8.29 -2.72 1.61
C GLN A 524 -8.38 -2.21 0.17
N VAL A 525 -7.88 -3.01 -0.78
CA VAL A 525 -8.23 -2.83 -2.19
C VAL A 525 -9.64 -3.37 -2.40
N LEU A 526 -10.56 -2.52 -2.85
CA LEU A 526 -11.99 -2.83 -2.80
C LEU A 526 -12.34 -4.11 -3.58
N GLY A 527 -12.93 -5.09 -2.90
CA GLY A 527 -13.29 -6.39 -3.48
C GLY A 527 -12.12 -7.34 -3.74
N LEU A 528 -10.92 -7.04 -3.22
CA LEU A 528 -9.73 -7.88 -3.35
C LEU A 528 -9.16 -8.24 -1.98
N PHE A 529 -8.07 -7.60 -1.55
CA PHE A 529 -7.34 -7.96 -0.34
C PHE A 529 -7.09 -6.76 0.57
N SER A 530 -6.96 -7.06 1.86
CA SER A 530 -6.51 -6.10 2.87
C SER A 530 -5.00 -5.92 2.80
N PHE A 531 -4.52 -4.74 3.17
CA PHE A 531 -3.10 -4.46 3.35
C PHE A 531 -2.85 -3.90 4.75
N ASP A 532 -1.71 -4.28 5.33
CA ASP A 532 -1.20 -3.76 6.60
C ASP A 532 0.31 -3.57 6.48
N GLN A 533 0.73 -2.31 6.36
CA GLN A 533 2.11 -1.93 6.07
C GLN A 533 2.73 -1.17 7.25
N PRO A 534 4.00 -1.46 7.61
CA PRO A 534 4.70 -0.75 8.66
C PRO A 534 4.90 0.73 8.29
N GLY A 535 4.95 1.60 9.29
CA GLY A 535 5.38 3.00 9.10
C GLY A 535 6.83 3.10 8.66
N LEU A 536 7.22 4.27 8.16
CA LEU A 536 8.62 4.58 7.92
C LEU A 536 9.27 5.14 9.19
N ASP A 537 10.59 4.96 9.30
CA ASP A 537 11.42 5.71 10.22
C ASP A 537 11.41 7.20 9.84
N GLU A 538 11.04 8.05 10.79
CA GLU A 538 11.00 9.50 10.64
C GLU A 538 12.14 10.20 11.42
N SER A 539 13.00 9.45 12.13
CA SER A 539 14.12 10.01 12.88
C SER A 539 15.11 10.70 11.95
N LYS A 540 15.22 12.02 12.10
CA LYS A 540 16.03 12.88 11.24
C LYS A 540 16.62 14.05 12.04
N SER A 541 17.81 14.47 11.64
CA SER A 541 18.50 15.65 12.15
C SER A 541 18.87 16.56 10.99
N TRP A 542 18.74 17.87 11.17
CA TRP A 542 19.11 18.84 10.13
C TRP A 542 19.47 20.19 10.73
N VAL A 543 20.03 21.05 9.86
CA VAL A 543 20.42 22.41 10.21
C VAL A 543 19.55 23.38 9.42
N ARG A 544 19.13 24.46 10.08
CA ARG A 544 18.41 25.58 9.46
C ARG A 544 19.14 26.89 9.70
N LEU A 545 19.15 27.72 8.66
CA LEU A 545 19.70 29.07 8.65
C LEU A 545 18.57 30.06 8.35
N GLY A 546 18.56 31.19 9.05
CA GLY A 546 17.58 32.26 8.84
C GLY A 546 18.22 33.64 8.75
N LEU A 547 17.55 34.51 8.00
CA LEU A 547 17.82 35.93 7.93
C LEU A 547 16.48 36.68 8.01
N ASP A 548 16.33 37.54 9.01
CA ASP A 548 15.22 38.46 9.14
C ASP A 548 15.68 39.91 8.92
N VAL A 549 14.80 40.70 8.30
CA VAL A 549 14.91 42.16 8.19
C VAL A 549 13.68 42.77 8.84
N ASP A 550 13.90 43.51 9.92
CA ASP A 550 12.88 44.28 10.63
C ASP A 550 13.03 45.75 10.31
N HIS A 551 11.99 46.36 9.76
CA HIS A 551 11.95 47.79 9.43
C HIS A 551 10.78 48.48 10.13
N GLN A 552 11.10 49.38 11.06
CA GLN A 552 10.14 50.18 11.78
C GLN A 552 9.69 51.35 10.90
N ILE A 553 8.42 51.35 10.50
CA ILE A 553 7.83 52.39 9.65
C ILE A 553 7.54 53.64 10.48
N ASP A 554 6.95 53.44 11.66
CA ASP A 554 6.70 54.47 12.65
C ASP A 554 6.69 53.83 14.06
N ARG A 555 6.39 54.61 15.11
CA ARG A 555 6.39 54.12 16.50
C ARG A 555 5.41 52.95 16.74
N ASN A 556 4.41 52.78 15.87
CA ASN A 556 3.35 51.79 16.03
C ASN A 556 3.42 50.70 14.95
N LYS A 557 4.18 50.86 13.87
CA LYS A 557 4.19 49.92 12.74
C LYS A 557 5.56 49.31 12.48
N LEU A 558 5.59 47.98 12.36
CA LEU A 558 6.78 47.20 12.02
C LEU A 558 6.49 46.27 10.84
N LEU A 559 7.40 46.28 9.86
CA LEU A 559 7.39 45.35 8.75
C LEU A 559 8.59 44.40 8.87
N SER A 560 8.32 43.10 8.85
CA SER A 560 9.34 42.05 8.94
C SER A 560 9.35 41.20 7.68
N PHE A 561 10.54 40.98 7.13
CA PHE A 561 10.79 39.99 6.08
C PHE A 561 11.67 38.88 6.65
N SER A 562 11.33 37.63 6.37
CA SER A 562 12.09 36.48 6.84
C SER A 562 12.45 35.58 5.66
N LEU A 563 13.68 35.10 5.62
CA LEU A 563 14.16 34.12 4.65
C LEU A 563 14.87 33.01 5.42
N HIS A 564 14.53 31.75 5.13
CA HIS A 564 15.17 30.60 5.73
C HIS A 564 15.54 29.55 4.70
N THR A 565 16.60 28.81 4.99
CA THR A 565 17.06 27.64 4.23
C THR A 565 17.43 26.52 5.20
N ALA A 566 17.26 25.28 4.78
CA ALA A 566 17.56 24.11 5.60
C ALA A 566 18.26 23.01 4.79
N SER A 567 19.13 22.25 5.46
CA SER A 567 19.62 20.97 4.94
C SER A 567 18.47 19.96 4.84
N PRO A 568 18.62 18.83 4.13
CA PRO A 568 17.57 17.82 4.02
C PRO A 568 16.99 17.42 5.39
N GLY A 569 15.68 17.58 5.56
CA GLY A 569 14.94 17.43 6.82
C GLY A 569 13.47 17.82 6.62
N ASP A 570 12.76 18.11 7.71
CA ASP A 570 11.33 18.44 7.66
C ASP A 570 11.04 19.95 7.48
N ASP A 571 12.00 20.84 7.71
CA ASP A 571 11.85 22.25 7.36
C ASP A 571 11.94 22.45 5.83
N PRO A 572 11.28 23.50 5.28
CA PRO A 572 11.47 23.88 3.89
C PRO A 572 12.94 24.11 3.53
N ARG A 573 13.36 23.59 2.37
CA ARG A 573 14.69 23.90 1.81
C ARG A 573 14.84 25.39 1.57
N LEU A 574 13.75 26.06 1.21
CA LEU A 574 13.65 27.50 1.12
C LEU A 574 12.26 27.92 1.62
N SER A 575 12.21 28.90 2.51
CA SER A 575 10.94 29.53 2.91
C SER A 575 11.11 31.02 3.12
N ALA A 576 10.06 31.78 2.82
CA ALA A 576 9.99 33.21 3.04
C ALA A 576 8.70 33.60 3.75
N ALA A 577 8.77 34.63 4.59
CA ALA A 577 7.62 35.21 5.25
C ALA A 577 7.65 36.72 5.16
N VAL A 578 6.46 37.33 5.11
CA VAL A 578 6.26 38.77 5.29
C VAL A 578 5.26 38.96 6.41
N THR A 579 5.59 39.82 7.37
CA THR A 579 4.69 40.13 8.48
C THR A 579 4.59 41.63 8.71
N LEU A 580 3.35 42.13 8.79
CA LEU A 580 3.03 43.47 9.28
C LEU A 580 2.55 43.38 10.72
N ARG A 581 3.06 44.26 11.59
CA ARG A 581 2.59 44.44 12.97
C ARG A 581 2.21 45.88 13.23
N ILE A 582 1.12 46.08 13.98
CA ILE A 582 0.58 47.39 14.33
C ILE A 582 0.24 47.42 15.82
N GLY A 583 0.85 48.33 16.59
CA GLY A 583 0.50 48.63 17.98
C GLY A 583 -0.61 49.68 18.10
N PHE A 584 -1.44 49.57 19.14
CA PHE A 584 -2.51 50.53 19.44
C PHE A 584 -2.81 50.67 20.94
#